data_AF-A0AAW1LW64-F1
#
_entry.id   AF-A0AAW1LW64-F1
#
_cell.length_a   1.000
_cell.length_b   1.000
_cell.length_c   1.000
_cell.angle_alpha   90.00
_cell.angle_beta   90.00
_cell.angle_gamma   90.00
#
_symmetry.space_group_name_H-M   'P 1'
#
loop_
_entity.id
_entity.type
_entity.pdbx_description
1 polymer ?
#
loop_
_entity_poly.entity_id
_entity_poly.type
_entity_poly.pdbx_seq_one_letter_code
_entity_poly.pdbx_strand_id
1 'polypeptide(L)'
;MLLLDMENGAESVLSSNKKLDLKDAVCMAADAWASVNDTALEKAWNKLCPKARDSQENGDTDPDDPQEPQENDNPDEIREIITEAPGFDECDKANIDHWLNCDVDDPGYQILSDEETVQQIKNDNQEVGEEEEDGKGTEVEDYVPTHDEAFISLEKA
;
A
#
# COMPACT_ATOMS: atom_id res chain seq x y z
N MET A 1 -45.57 -12.74 -22.70
CA MET A 1 -46.15 -14.02 -22.23
C MET A 1 -45.49 -15.09 -23.08
N LEU A 2 -44.55 -15.91 -22.63
CA LEU A 2 -44.32 -16.66 -21.37
C LEU A 2 -42.79 -16.61 -21.11
N LEU A 3 -42.17 -16.32 -19.96
CA LEU A 3 -42.40 -16.64 -18.55
C LEU A 3 -42.59 -18.13 -18.26
N LEU A 4 -41.66 -18.96 -18.76
CA LEU A 4 -41.58 -20.38 -18.39
C LEU A 4 -40.21 -21.05 -18.68
N ASP A 5 -39.08 -20.37 -18.46
CA ASP A 5 -37.75 -21.04 -18.49
C ASP A 5 -36.77 -20.44 -17.44
N MET A 6 -37.28 -20.05 -16.26
CA MET A 6 -36.43 -19.61 -15.14
C MET A 6 -35.69 -20.76 -14.44
N GLU A 7 -36.00 -22.03 -14.75
CA GLU A 7 -35.36 -23.18 -14.10
C GLU A 7 -34.03 -23.60 -14.77
N ASN A 8 -33.71 -23.06 -15.94
CA ASN A 8 -32.40 -23.26 -16.60
C ASN A 8 -31.51 -21.99 -16.58
N GLY A 9 -32.02 -20.89 -16.00
CA GLY A 9 -31.31 -19.61 -15.93
C GLY A 9 -30.21 -19.59 -14.87
N ALA A 10 -30.43 -20.24 -13.72
CA ALA A 10 -29.46 -20.25 -12.63
C ALA A 10 -28.19 -21.04 -12.99
N GLU A 11 -28.30 -22.23 -13.58
CA GLU A 11 -27.12 -22.98 -14.06
C GLU A 11 -26.44 -22.30 -15.25
N SER A 12 -27.20 -21.61 -16.12
CA SER A 12 -26.65 -20.81 -17.22
C SER A 12 -25.86 -19.59 -16.74
N VAL A 13 -26.35 -18.89 -15.70
CA VAL A 13 -25.64 -17.76 -15.07
C VAL A 13 -24.42 -18.25 -14.26
N LEU A 14 -24.53 -19.39 -13.57
CA LEU A 14 -23.41 -19.99 -12.82
C LEU A 14 -22.34 -20.58 -13.76
N SER A 15 -22.72 -21.17 -14.89
CA SER A 15 -21.78 -21.64 -15.92
C SER A 15 -21.17 -20.50 -16.74
N SER A 16 -21.85 -19.34 -16.80
CA SER A 16 -21.30 -18.09 -17.35
C SER A 16 -20.27 -17.43 -16.42
N ASN A 17 -20.41 -17.60 -15.10
CA ASN A 17 -19.44 -17.10 -14.11
C ASN A 17 -18.15 -17.94 -14.05
N LYS A 18 -18.10 -19.13 -14.68
CA LYS A 18 -16.85 -19.90 -14.85
C LYS A 18 -15.85 -19.25 -15.82
N LYS A 19 -16.24 -18.16 -16.49
CA LYS A 19 -15.44 -17.51 -17.53
C LYS A 19 -14.68 -16.27 -17.03
N LEU A 20 -14.91 -15.86 -15.79
CA LEU A 20 -14.21 -14.73 -15.18
C LEU A 20 -13.55 -15.25 -13.91
N ASP A 21 -12.24 -15.44 -13.99
CA ASP A 21 -11.44 -15.83 -12.84
C ASP A 21 -10.79 -14.61 -12.17
N LEU A 22 -10.12 -14.82 -11.04
CA LEU A 22 -9.44 -13.74 -10.32
C LEU A 22 -8.38 -13.06 -11.19
N LYS A 23 -7.72 -13.81 -12.08
CA LYS A 23 -6.70 -13.28 -12.98
C LYS A 23 -7.35 -12.36 -14.01
N ASP A 24 -8.50 -12.71 -14.55
CA ASP A 24 -9.27 -11.84 -15.45
C ASP A 24 -9.63 -10.52 -14.76
N ALA A 25 -10.09 -10.57 -13.51
CA ALA A 25 -10.41 -9.35 -12.73
C ALA A 25 -9.17 -8.46 -12.50
N VAL A 26 -8.03 -9.06 -12.12
CA VAL A 26 -6.77 -8.32 -11.90
C VAL A 26 -6.25 -7.73 -13.22
N CYS A 27 -6.28 -8.49 -14.31
CA CYS A 27 -5.87 -8.01 -15.63
C CYS A 27 -6.77 -6.87 -16.11
N MET A 28 -8.08 -6.97 -15.93
CA MET A 28 -9.02 -5.89 -16.27
C MET A 28 -8.76 -4.63 -15.45
N ALA A 29 -8.45 -4.77 -14.16
CA ALA A 29 -8.11 -3.62 -13.31
C ALA A 29 -6.79 -2.97 -13.76
N ALA A 30 -5.78 -3.79 -14.09
CA ALA A 30 -4.50 -3.31 -14.60
C ALA A 30 -4.66 -2.58 -15.95
N ASP A 31 -5.44 -3.14 -16.88
CA ASP A 31 -5.72 -2.53 -18.18
C ASP A 31 -6.50 -1.23 -18.03
N ALA A 32 -7.49 -1.20 -17.12
CA ALA A 32 -8.23 0.02 -16.81
C ALA A 32 -7.32 1.09 -16.21
N TRP A 33 -6.44 0.72 -15.27
CA TRP A 33 -5.46 1.63 -14.68
C TRP A 33 -4.47 2.17 -15.71
N ALA A 34 -3.96 1.33 -16.60
CA ALA A 34 -3.07 1.73 -17.69
C ALA A 34 -3.74 2.66 -18.71
N SER A 35 -5.08 2.64 -18.79
CA SER A 35 -5.86 3.56 -19.64
C SER A 35 -6.10 4.94 -19.02
N VAL A 36 -5.77 5.11 -17.72
CA VAL A 36 -5.86 6.41 -17.04
C VAL A 36 -4.75 7.30 -17.58
N ASN A 37 -5.11 8.48 -18.08
CA ASN A 37 -4.14 9.47 -18.53
C ASN A 37 -3.75 10.42 -17.39
N ASP A 38 -2.52 10.92 -17.44
CA ASP A 38 -1.95 11.79 -16.42
C ASP A 38 -2.82 13.03 -16.17
N THR A 39 -3.38 13.62 -17.23
CA THR A 39 -4.26 14.80 -17.11
C THR A 39 -5.57 14.53 -16.37
N ALA A 40 -6.07 13.28 -16.38
CA ALA A 40 -7.26 12.87 -15.65
C ALA A 40 -6.91 12.68 -14.18
N LEU A 41 -5.73 12.13 -13.89
CA LEU A 41 -5.21 12.00 -12.53
C LEU A 41 -4.96 13.38 -11.91
N GLU A 42 -4.26 14.27 -12.63
CA GLU A 42 -4.04 15.67 -12.23
C GLU A 42 -5.37 16.39 -11.94
N LYS A 43 -6.36 16.28 -12.83
CA LYS A 43 -7.68 16.89 -12.64
C LYS A 43 -8.45 16.30 -11.46
N ALA A 44 -8.29 15.00 -11.19
CA ALA A 44 -8.90 14.37 -10.03
C ALA A 44 -8.21 14.84 -8.73
N TRP A 45 -6.88 14.90 -8.74
CA TRP A 45 -6.09 15.36 -7.61
C TRP A 45 -6.35 16.84 -7.27
N ASN A 46 -6.45 17.70 -8.29
CA ASN A 46 -6.82 19.10 -8.15
C ASN A 46 -8.23 19.34 -7.58
N LYS A 47 -9.10 18.32 -7.56
CA LYS A 47 -10.41 18.39 -6.88
C LYS A 47 -10.33 17.99 -5.41
N LEU A 48 -9.37 17.14 -5.06
CA LEU A 48 -9.11 16.70 -3.68
C LEU A 48 -8.30 17.74 -2.89
N CYS A 49 -7.50 18.57 -3.58
CA CYS A 49 -6.73 19.66 -2.99
C CYS A 49 -7.24 21.05 -3.45
N PRO A 50 -8.27 21.63 -2.80
CA PRO A 50 -8.79 22.97 -3.14
C PRO A 50 -7.75 24.10 -3.06
N LYS A 51 -6.70 23.93 -2.25
CA LYS A 51 -5.72 24.96 -1.87
C LYS A 51 -4.88 25.53 -3.02
N ALA A 52 -4.84 24.88 -4.18
CA ALA A 52 -4.21 25.46 -5.37
C ALA A 52 -5.05 26.59 -6.00
N ARG A 53 -6.34 26.72 -5.66
CA ARG A 53 -7.24 27.73 -6.24
C ARG A 53 -7.31 29.02 -5.43
N ASP A 54 -7.12 28.93 -4.12
CA ASP A 54 -7.25 30.08 -3.21
C ASP A 54 -6.06 31.05 -3.27
N SER A 55 -4.95 30.61 -3.89
CA SER A 55 -3.76 31.45 -4.08
C SER A 55 -3.83 32.39 -5.29
N GLN A 56 -4.88 32.34 -6.12
CA GLN A 56 -4.97 33.16 -7.33
C GLN A 56 -5.91 34.39 -7.21
N GLU A 57 -6.55 34.64 -6.06
CA GLU A 57 -7.46 35.81 -5.92
C GLU A 57 -6.93 36.95 -5.03
N ASN A 58 -5.83 36.78 -4.29
CA ASN A 58 -5.28 37.88 -3.49
C ASN A 58 -3.84 38.18 -3.89
N GLY A 59 -3.64 39.42 -4.34
CA GLY A 59 -2.47 39.88 -5.08
C GLY A 59 -1.19 40.05 -4.26
N ASP A 60 -0.14 40.32 -5.05
CA ASP A 60 1.19 40.79 -4.68
C ASP A 60 2.07 39.80 -3.89
N THR A 61 2.64 38.82 -4.58
CA THR A 61 3.92 38.22 -4.17
C THR A 61 4.85 38.12 -5.38
N ASP A 62 6.09 38.56 -5.17
CA ASP A 62 7.16 38.73 -6.14
C ASP A 62 7.50 37.39 -6.83
N PRO A 63 7.48 37.29 -8.17
CA PRO A 63 7.65 36.03 -8.90
C PRO A 63 9.07 35.42 -8.86
N ASP A 64 10.02 36.01 -8.12
CA ASP A 64 11.42 35.60 -8.09
C ASP A 64 11.90 35.14 -6.69
N ASP A 65 10.98 34.91 -5.76
CA ASP A 65 11.27 34.18 -4.52
C ASP A 65 10.98 32.69 -4.76
N PRO A 66 11.99 31.80 -4.79
CA PRO A 66 11.78 30.38 -4.80
C PRO A 66 11.11 30.00 -3.47
N GLN A 67 9.79 30.07 -3.43
CA GLN A 67 9.03 29.42 -2.37
C GLN A 67 9.21 27.93 -2.58
N GLU A 68 10.16 27.34 -1.86
CA GLU A 68 10.13 25.91 -1.57
C GLU A 68 8.70 25.61 -1.11
N PRO A 69 8.03 24.58 -1.68
CA PRO A 69 6.72 24.19 -1.21
C PRO A 69 6.85 24.00 0.29
N GLN A 70 6.20 24.85 1.08
CA GLN A 70 6.10 24.60 2.51
C GLN A 70 5.22 23.37 2.64
N GLU A 71 5.88 22.21 2.71
CA GLU A 71 5.30 20.97 3.19
C GLU A 71 4.78 21.30 4.59
N ASN A 72 3.48 21.57 4.66
CA ASN A 72 2.80 21.85 5.91
C ASN A 72 2.65 20.49 6.59
N ASP A 73 3.74 20.00 7.19
CA ASP A 73 3.81 18.75 7.96
C ASP A 73 3.09 18.90 9.30
N ASN A 74 1.91 19.52 9.28
CA ASN A 74 1.09 19.64 10.47
C ASN A 74 0.24 18.37 10.60
N PRO A 75 0.62 17.41 11.48
CA PRO A 75 -0.14 16.18 11.65
C PRO A 75 -1.57 16.46 12.15
N ASP A 76 -1.82 17.62 12.76
CA ASP A 76 -3.15 18.01 13.24
C ASP A 76 -4.13 18.27 12.09
N GLU A 77 -3.65 18.82 10.97
CA GLU A 77 -4.48 19.06 9.78
C GLU A 77 -4.88 17.74 9.12
N ILE A 78 -3.97 16.77 9.06
CA ILE A 78 -4.24 15.44 8.52
C ILE A 78 -5.25 14.69 9.40
N ARG A 79 -5.13 14.81 10.73
CA ARG A 79 -6.10 14.23 11.68
C ARG A 79 -7.50 14.78 11.47
N GLU A 80 -7.62 16.10 11.27
CA GLU A 80 -8.91 16.75 11.01
C GLU A 80 -9.54 16.23 9.71
N ILE A 81 -8.76 16.16 8.63
CA ILE A 81 -9.23 15.66 7.32
C ILE A 81 -9.74 14.22 7.39
N ILE A 82 -9.00 13.32 8.06
CA ILE A 82 -9.41 11.92 8.19
C ILE A 82 -10.70 11.79 9.03
N THR A 83 -10.83 12.62 10.08
CA THR A 83 -12.01 12.62 10.94
C THR A 83 -13.26 13.14 10.22
N GLU A 84 -13.11 14.06 9.27
CA GLU A 84 -14.21 14.62 8.48
C GLU A 84 -14.57 13.77 7.25
N ALA A 85 -13.71 12.81 6.86
CA ALA A 85 -13.90 12.01 5.67
C ALA A 85 -15.03 10.96 5.85
N PRO A 86 -16.02 10.90 4.94
CA PRO A 86 -17.08 9.89 5.02
C PRO A 86 -16.52 8.48 4.83
N GLY A 87 -16.94 7.54 5.68
CA GLY A 87 -16.48 6.14 5.63
C GLY A 87 -15.27 5.83 6.52
N PHE A 88 -14.79 6.80 7.29
CA PHE A 88 -13.74 6.62 8.32
C PHE A 88 -14.31 6.58 9.74
N ASP A 89 -15.62 6.34 9.91
CA ASP A 89 -16.31 6.31 11.22
C ASP A 89 -15.73 5.27 12.20
N GLU A 90 -15.08 4.23 11.68
CA GLU A 90 -14.43 3.16 12.45
C GLU A 90 -12.99 3.49 12.88
N CYS A 91 -12.41 4.56 12.33
CA CYS A 91 -11.03 4.97 12.60
C CYS A 91 -11.01 5.92 13.80
N ASP A 92 -10.59 5.42 14.95
CA ASP A 92 -10.45 6.25 16.13
C ASP A 92 -9.15 7.07 16.10
N LYS A 93 -9.01 8.00 17.05
CA LYS A 93 -7.81 8.82 17.16
C LYS A 93 -6.55 7.96 17.35
N ALA A 94 -6.64 6.81 18.01
CA ALA A 94 -5.48 5.95 18.23
C ALA A 94 -5.04 5.27 16.92
N ASN A 95 -5.98 4.90 16.04
CA ASN A 95 -5.68 4.40 14.71
C ASN A 95 -4.95 5.44 13.87
N ILE A 96 -5.47 6.67 13.85
CA ILE A 96 -4.87 7.77 13.08
C ILE A 96 -3.46 8.08 13.61
N ASP A 97 -3.29 8.11 14.93
CA ASP A 97 -1.99 8.38 15.57
C ASP A 97 -0.99 7.27 15.29
N HIS A 98 -1.43 6.01 15.29
CA HIS A 98 -0.57 4.89 14.92
C HIS A 98 -0.13 4.97 13.46
N TRP A 99 -0.99 5.39 12.53
CA TRP A 99 -0.62 5.54 11.12
C TRP A 99 0.34 6.71 10.89
N LEU A 100 0.10 7.84 11.56
CA LEU A 100 0.95 9.03 11.41
C LEU A 100 2.34 8.87 12.05
N ASN A 101 2.53 7.88 12.93
CA ASN A 101 3.80 7.60 13.58
C ASN A 101 4.34 6.21 13.25
N CYS A 102 3.85 5.56 12.20
CA CYS A 102 4.22 4.16 11.91
C CYS A 102 5.70 4.00 11.56
N ASP A 103 6.32 5.08 11.08
CA ASP A 103 7.70 5.19 10.60
C ASP A 103 8.59 6.00 11.54
N VAL A 104 8.09 6.44 12.72
CA VAL A 104 8.87 7.29 13.64
C VAL A 104 10.17 6.62 14.11
N ASP A 105 10.15 5.29 14.23
CA ASP A 105 11.28 4.46 14.63
C ASP A 105 11.89 3.68 13.43
N ASP A 106 11.36 3.87 12.22
CA ASP A 106 11.94 3.26 11.02
C ASP A 106 13.15 4.12 10.60
N PRO A 107 14.39 3.58 10.65
CA PRO A 107 15.56 4.29 10.14
C PRO A 107 15.45 4.59 8.64
N GLY A 108 14.43 4.04 7.97
CA GLY A 108 14.17 4.18 6.56
C GLY A 108 15.17 3.38 5.75
N TYR A 109 15.18 3.64 4.44
CA TYR A 109 16.19 3.06 3.57
C TYR A 109 17.50 3.81 3.77
N GLN A 110 18.53 3.09 4.22
CA GLN A 110 19.88 3.62 4.26
C GLN A 110 20.37 3.87 2.82
N ILE A 111 20.58 5.13 2.47
CA ILE A 111 21.17 5.51 1.18
C ILE A 111 22.69 5.33 1.29
N LEU A 112 23.16 4.16 0.90
CA LEU A 112 24.59 3.86 0.81
C LEU A 112 25.11 4.25 -0.57
N SER A 113 26.31 4.82 -0.61
CA SER A 113 27.08 4.88 -1.84
C SER A 113 27.55 3.48 -2.27
N ASP A 114 27.96 3.34 -3.53
CA ASP A 114 28.50 2.07 -4.05
C ASP A 114 29.68 1.56 -3.19
N GLU A 115 30.54 2.46 -2.70
CA GLU A 115 31.68 2.11 -1.86
C GLU A 115 31.26 1.63 -0.46
N GLU A 116 30.30 2.32 0.17
CA GLU A 116 29.77 1.91 1.48
C GLU A 116 29.01 0.59 1.40
N THR A 117 28.26 0.37 0.32
CA THR A 117 27.58 -0.91 0.05
C THR A 117 28.58 -2.06 -0.04
N VAL A 118 29.69 -1.87 -0.76
CA VAL A 118 30.76 -2.88 -0.88
C VAL A 118 31.45 -3.13 0.47
N GLN A 119 31.64 -2.10 1.29
CA GLN A 119 32.23 -2.26 2.63
C GLN A 119 31.29 -3.01 3.58
N GLN A 120 29.99 -2.74 3.54
CA GLN A 120 29.00 -3.44 4.36
C GLN A 120 28.95 -4.94 4.02
N ILE A 121 28.90 -5.29 2.73
CA ILE A 121 28.96 -6.69 2.28
C ILE A 121 30.25 -7.40 2.73
N LYS A 122 31.38 -6.67 2.75
CA LYS A 122 32.66 -7.22 3.23
C LYS A 122 32.67 -7.43 4.74
N ASN A 123 32.09 -6.51 5.51
CA ASN A 123 32.01 -6.61 6.97
C ASN A 123 31.05 -7.73 7.39
N ASP A 124 29.89 -7.85 6.75
CA ASP A 124 28.89 -8.90 7.05
C ASP A 124 29.44 -10.31 6.76
N ASN A 125 30.29 -10.46 5.74
CA ASN A 125 30.98 -11.73 5.45
C ASN A 125 32.14 -12.04 6.40
N GLN A 126 32.57 -11.08 7.23
CA GLN A 126 33.68 -11.26 8.18
C GLN A 126 33.19 -11.74 9.56
N GLU A 127 31.93 -11.54 9.91
CA GLU A 127 31.34 -12.03 11.18
C GLU A 127 30.89 -13.50 11.14
N VAL A 128 30.76 -14.14 9.96
CA VAL A 128 30.34 -15.55 9.82
C VAL A 128 31.54 -16.52 9.82
N GLY A 129 32.63 -16.14 10.49
CA GLY A 129 33.84 -16.94 10.59
C GLY A 129 34.26 -17.17 12.03
N GLU A 130 34.01 -18.39 12.51
CA GLU A 130 34.55 -19.00 13.73
C GLU A 130 33.80 -18.74 15.06
N GLU A 131 32.63 -19.35 15.27
CA GLU A 131 32.31 -19.91 16.60
C GLU A 131 31.62 -21.28 16.46
N GLU A 132 32.33 -22.30 16.94
CA GLU A 132 31.89 -23.70 17.07
C GLU A 132 30.87 -23.87 18.21
N GLU A 133 30.00 -24.86 18.02
CA GLU A 133 29.03 -25.49 18.90
C GLU A 133 29.30 -25.45 20.43
N ASP A 134 28.34 -24.96 21.24
CA ASP A 134 27.66 -25.70 22.34
C ASP A 134 26.70 -24.79 23.15
N GLY A 135 25.54 -25.32 23.55
CA GLY A 135 24.89 -24.87 24.78
C GLY A 135 23.48 -24.24 24.73
N LYS A 136 22.48 -25.00 24.28
CA LYS A 136 21.10 -25.07 24.86
C LYS A 136 20.38 -23.72 25.16
N GLY A 137 19.77 -23.14 24.15
CA GLY A 137 18.65 -22.20 24.28
C GLY A 137 17.36 -22.83 23.74
N THR A 138 16.29 -22.85 24.51
CA THR A 138 14.97 -23.31 24.07
C THR A 138 14.42 -22.35 23.02
N GLU A 139 14.67 -22.62 21.75
CA GLU A 139 13.92 -22.03 20.63
C GLU A 139 12.50 -22.60 20.68
N VAL A 140 11.53 -21.72 20.90
CA VAL A 140 10.21 -21.94 20.31
C VAL A 140 10.43 -21.75 18.82
N GLU A 141 10.60 -22.87 18.11
CA GLU A 141 10.55 -22.88 16.65
C GLU A 141 9.19 -22.30 16.25
N ASP A 142 9.20 -21.09 15.69
CA ASP A 142 8.07 -20.58 14.92
C ASP A 142 7.91 -21.53 13.73
N TYR A 143 6.99 -22.48 13.87
CA TYR A 143 6.70 -23.46 12.84
C TYR A 143 6.17 -22.72 11.60
N VAL A 144 7.03 -22.58 10.59
CA VAL A 144 6.67 -22.11 9.26
C VAL A 144 6.31 -23.34 8.43
N PRO A 145 5.04 -23.52 8.02
CA PRO A 145 4.67 -24.63 7.17
C PRO A 145 5.47 -24.60 5.88
N THR A 146 6.03 -25.74 5.52
CA THR A 146 6.67 -25.90 4.22
C THR A 146 5.66 -25.76 3.09
N HIS A 147 6.14 -25.44 1.88
CA HIS A 147 5.32 -25.39 0.66
C HIS A 147 4.38 -26.60 0.52
N ASP A 148 4.91 -27.79 0.81
CA ASP A 148 4.16 -29.04 0.68
C ASP A 148 3.06 -29.16 1.76
N GLU A 149 3.33 -28.72 2.98
CA GLU A 149 2.35 -28.72 4.09
C GLU A 149 1.22 -27.71 3.87
N ALA A 150 1.54 -26.54 3.31
CA ALA A 150 0.54 -25.56 2.90
C ALA A 150 -0.39 -26.14 1.81
N PHE A 151 0.17 -26.85 0.83
CA PHE A 151 -0.61 -27.47 -0.24
C PHE A 151 -1.53 -28.59 0.26
N ILE A 152 -1.02 -29.46 1.14
CA ILE A 152 -1.81 -30.55 1.74
C ILE A 152 -2.97 -30.00 2.58
N SER A 153 -2.78 -28.86 3.25
CA SER A 153 -3.83 -28.23 4.05
C SER A 153 -4.98 -27.71 3.19
N LEU A 154 -4.68 -27.24 1.97
CA LEU A 154 -5.68 -26.76 1.02
C LEU A 154 -6.54 -27.89 0.43
N GLU A 155 -5.95 -29.07 0.21
CA GLU A 155 -6.67 -30.24 -0.33
C GLU A 155 -7.58 -30.91 0.71
N LYS A 156 -7.34 -30.63 2.00
CA LYS A 156 -8.13 -31.14 3.12
C LYS A 156 -9.23 -30.17 3.60
N ALA A 157 -9.28 -28.95 3.05
CA ALA A 157 -10.33 -27.95 3.33
C ALA A 157 -11.56 -28.18 2.44
#